data_AF-A0A7S4W6F1-F1
#
_entry.id   AF-A0A7S4W6F1-F1
#
_cell.length_a   1.000
_cell.length_b   1.000
_cell.length_c   1.000
_cell.angle_alpha   90.00
_cell.angle_beta   90.00
_cell.angle_gamma   90.00
#
_symmetry.space_group_name_H-M   'P 1'
#
loop_
_entity.id
_entity.type
_entity.pdbx_description
1 polymer ?
#
loop_
_entity_poly.entity_id
_entity_poly.type
_entity_poly.pdbx_seq_one_letter_code
_entity_poly.pdbx_strand_id
1 'polypeptide(L)'
;ARSWGLKWTPALLSAATFRLRSAMAEEEWKVLHERVVRRATPSKDGKIMGMEKQGATVRGVVVEEGGVRWLKGPAEGGAAESFLMIDGTSVGLGMLLEKVGGGEVAAEGDYYVMQGPLFKKPGSDPTSGKVIGLKPRKVGSIVKTTGKTWTGPSGGEWVELDTSSGEKAGWLLVEGPGFNVPGPLLEKAEAGEQKPMVLRLYSMITSSDLCEICIRRSAPIGLVKRWVALKDPHGLKPAKVLISREMPSEEEHNLPSISSFPTHKLLADNVKLEDTPFQEGDQVPYFYMGEASDDGSFNK
;
A
#
# COMPACT_ATOMS: atom_id res chain seq x y z
N ALA A 1 25.06 -69.85 36.43
CA ALA A 1 24.60 -68.77 35.54
C ALA A 1 23.63 -67.89 36.32
N ARG A 2 24.00 -66.65 36.65
CA ARG A 2 23.16 -65.72 37.44
C ARG A 2 22.45 -64.78 36.46
N SER A 3 21.12 -64.86 36.37
CA SER A 3 20.30 -63.97 35.55
C SER A 3 20.06 -62.65 36.28
N TRP A 4 20.45 -61.54 35.66
CA TRP A 4 20.11 -60.20 36.12
C TRP A 4 18.83 -59.75 35.42
N GLY A 5 17.73 -59.64 36.16
CA GLY A 5 16.47 -59.10 35.67
C GLY A 5 16.46 -57.59 35.80
N LEU A 6 16.66 -56.88 34.69
CA LEU A 6 16.40 -55.43 34.60
C LEU A 6 14.92 -55.19 34.33
N LYS A 7 14.22 -54.61 35.31
CA LYS A 7 12.87 -54.06 35.16
C LYS A 7 12.96 -52.71 34.43
N TRP A 8 12.33 -52.61 33.27
CA TRP A 8 12.11 -51.35 32.55
C TRP A 8 10.88 -50.65 33.12
N THR A 9 11.03 -49.43 33.62
CA THR A 9 9.91 -48.55 34.00
C THR A 9 9.55 -47.61 32.86
N PRO A 10 8.27 -47.48 32.48
CA PRO A 10 7.82 -46.52 31.47
C PRO A 10 7.60 -45.16 32.14
N ALA A 11 8.68 -44.39 32.32
CA ALA A 11 8.59 -43.06 32.95
C ALA A 11 9.42 -41.97 32.25
N LEU A 12 9.70 -42.13 30.95
CA LEU A 12 10.47 -41.15 30.17
C LEU A 12 9.91 -40.93 28.75
N LEU A 13 8.59 -40.70 28.66
CA LEU A 13 7.94 -40.20 27.44
C LEU A 13 6.98 -39.05 27.79
N SER A 14 7.49 -37.98 28.41
CA SER A 14 6.72 -36.73 28.55
C SER A 14 7.61 -35.50 28.78
N ALA A 15 8.71 -35.37 28.03
CA ALA A 15 9.54 -34.16 28.07
C ALA A 15 10.14 -33.77 26.72
N ALA A 16 9.55 -34.23 25.61
CA ALA A 16 9.98 -33.87 24.26
C ALA A 16 8.88 -33.18 23.43
N THR A 17 7.85 -32.61 24.09
CA THR A 17 7.04 -31.53 23.50
C THR A 17 7.76 -30.20 23.74
N PHE A 18 9.07 -30.17 23.47
CA PHE A 18 9.84 -28.94 23.39
C PHE A 18 9.40 -28.27 22.11
N ARG A 19 8.29 -27.53 22.24
CA ARG A 19 7.69 -26.66 21.24
C ARG A 19 8.84 -25.98 20.50
N LEU A 20 8.89 -26.21 19.19
CA LEU A 20 9.30 -25.19 18.24
C LEU A 20 8.43 -23.96 18.56
N ARG A 21 8.84 -23.16 19.54
CA ARG A 21 8.47 -21.76 19.65
C ARG A 21 9.15 -21.14 18.44
N SER A 22 8.51 -21.31 17.28
CA SER A 22 8.71 -20.39 16.18
C SER A 22 8.56 -19.02 16.82
N ALA A 23 9.64 -18.24 16.83
CA ALA A 23 9.62 -16.89 17.34
C ALA A 23 8.66 -16.13 16.43
N MET A 24 7.38 -16.16 16.77
CA MET A 24 6.36 -15.48 16.01
C MET A 24 6.69 -13.99 16.13
N ALA A 25 7.02 -13.38 15.00
CA ALA A 25 7.36 -11.97 14.96
C ALA A 25 6.17 -11.16 15.49
N GLU A 26 6.44 -10.19 16.35
CA GLU A 26 5.43 -9.19 16.70
C GLU A 26 5.09 -8.40 15.44
N GLU A 27 3.79 -8.25 15.19
CA GLU A 27 3.25 -7.52 14.08
C GLU A 27 2.54 -6.27 14.58
N GLU A 28 2.62 -5.20 13.80
CA GLU A 28 1.90 -3.96 14.04
C GLU A 28 0.62 -3.95 13.19
N TRP A 29 -0.50 -3.52 13.76
CA TRP A 29 -1.82 -3.55 13.14
C TRP A 29 -2.57 -2.25 13.45
N LYS A 30 -3.36 -1.76 12.50
CA LYS A 30 -4.18 -0.56 12.61
C LYS A 30 -5.65 -0.95 12.71
N VAL A 31 -6.36 -0.31 13.62
CA VAL A 31 -7.79 -0.53 13.81
C VAL A 31 -8.57 0.11 12.66
N LEU A 32 -9.34 -0.70 11.92
CA LEU A 32 -10.16 -0.24 10.79
C LEU A 32 -11.60 0.10 11.19
N HIS A 33 -12.16 -0.63 12.15
CA HIS A 33 -13.53 -0.43 12.61
C HIS A 33 -13.63 0.72 13.63
N GLU A 34 -14.82 1.29 13.85
CA GLU A 34 -15.07 2.34 14.85
C GLU A 34 -14.42 2.04 16.22
N ARG A 35 -14.51 0.76 16.63
CA ARG A 35 -13.89 0.22 17.84
C ARG A 35 -13.61 -1.27 17.70
N VAL A 36 -12.57 -1.76 18.35
CA VAL A 36 -12.25 -3.19 18.48
C VAL A 36 -12.02 -3.52 19.95
N VAL A 37 -12.67 -4.57 20.44
CA VAL A 37 -12.69 -4.92 21.87
C VAL A 37 -11.51 -5.81 22.23
N ARG A 38 -10.74 -5.41 23.25
CA ARG A 38 -9.73 -6.26 23.89
C ARG A 38 -10.41 -7.24 24.83
N ARG A 39 -10.07 -8.52 24.71
CA ARG A 39 -10.64 -9.59 25.53
C ARG A 39 -9.56 -10.35 26.29
N ALA A 40 -9.93 -10.88 27.45
CA ALA A 40 -9.03 -11.69 28.28
C ALA A 40 -8.73 -13.07 27.66
N THR A 41 -9.61 -13.54 26.78
CA THR A 41 -9.47 -14.80 26.04
C THR A 41 -9.85 -14.58 24.57
N PRO A 42 -9.31 -15.38 23.63
CA PRO A 42 -9.60 -15.28 22.19
C PRO A 42 -10.98 -15.87 21.86
N SER A 43 -12.03 -15.29 22.44
CA SER A 43 -13.43 -15.68 22.23
C SER A 43 -14.31 -14.45 22.19
N LYS A 44 -15.37 -14.46 21.37
CA LYS A 44 -16.37 -13.37 21.31
C LYS A 44 -17.10 -13.15 22.65
N ASP A 45 -17.08 -14.15 23.53
CA ASP A 45 -17.69 -14.12 24.85
C ASP A 45 -16.66 -13.88 25.97
N GLY A 46 -15.37 -13.73 25.61
CA GLY A 46 -14.30 -13.45 26.56
C GLY A 46 -14.49 -12.13 27.30
N LYS A 47 -14.12 -12.09 28.58
CA LYS A 47 -14.24 -10.88 29.43
C LYS A 47 -13.60 -9.69 28.72
N ILE A 48 -14.37 -8.60 28.60
CA ILE A 48 -13.90 -7.35 28.01
C ILE A 48 -12.89 -6.72 28.96
N MET A 49 -11.69 -6.47 28.44
CA MET A 49 -10.57 -5.86 29.17
C MET A 49 -10.40 -4.40 28.80
N GLY A 50 -10.84 -4.00 27.61
CA GLY A 50 -10.72 -2.64 27.08
C GLY A 50 -11.20 -2.56 25.64
N MET A 51 -10.94 -1.44 24.98
CA MET A 51 -11.27 -1.24 23.58
C MET A 51 -10.29 -0.28 22.93
N GLU A 52 -10.05 -0.49 21.64
CA GLU A 52 -9.21 0.35 20.79
C GLU A 52 -10.10 1.08 19.78
N LYS A 53 -9.83 2.35 19.54
CA LYS A 53 -10.60 3.18 18.61
C LYS A 53 -10.06 3.04 17.19
N GLN A 54 -10.90 3.38 16.20
CA GLN A 54 -10.48 3.46 14.80
C GLN A 54 -9.20 4.29 14.64
N GLY A 55 -8.27 3.79 13.84
CA GLY A 55 -6.98 4.44 13.58
C GLY A 55 -5.89 4.17 14.62
N ALA A 56 -6.22 3.59 15.78
CA ALA A 56 -5.22 3.18 16.77
C ALA A 56 -4.31 2.10 16.20
N THR A 57 -3.04 2.14 16.60
CA THR A 57 -2.03 1.14 16.23
C THR A 57 -1.79 0.22 17.42
N VAL A 58 -1.90 -1.08 17.19
CA VAL A 58 -1.73 -2.14 18.18
C VAL A 58 -0.65 -3.10 17.73
N ARG A 59 0.07 -3.68 18.68
CA ARG A 59 1.14 -4.66 18.41
C ARG A 59 0.83 -5.98 19.08
N GLY A 60 1.19 -7.07 18.44
CA GLY A 60 1.04 -8.39 19.01
C GLY A 60 1.41 -9.52 18.06
N VAL A 61 1.20 -10.74 18.53
CA VAL A 61 1.40 -11.97 17.77
C VAL A 61 0.06 -12.47 17.27
N VAL A 62 -0.04 -12.78 15.99
CA VAL A 62 -1.25 -13.38 15.43
C VAL A 62 -1.37 -14.83 15.92
N VAL A 63 -2.51 -15.16 16.50
CA VAL A 63 -2.88 -16.51 16.92
C VAL A 63 -4.23 -16.89 16.31
N GLU A 64 -4.43 -18.17 16.04
CA GLU A 64 -5.69 -18.69 15.50
C GLU A 64 -6.35 -19.61 16.53
N GLU A 65 -7.58 -19.29 16.92
CA GLU A 65 -8.35 -20.03 17.92
C GLU A 65 -9.78 -20.19 17.42
N GLY A 66 -10.21 -21.44 17.26
CA GLY A 66 -11.53 -21.77 16.71
C GLY A 66 -11.75 -21.30 15.26
N GLY A 67 -10.69 -21.22 14.44
CA GLY A 67 -10.76 -20.74 13.05
C GLY A 67 -10.90 -19.22 12.92
N VAL A 68 -10.76 -18.47 14.02
CA VAL A 68 -10.77 -17.01 14.03
C VAL A 68 -9.37 -16.51 14.37
N ARG A 69 -8.89 -15.52 13.61
CA ARG A 69 -7.58 -14.89 13.85
C ARG A 69 -7.70 -13.78 14.90
N TRP A 70 -6.82 -13.84 15.89
CA TRP A 70 -6.71 -12.89 16.99
C TRP A 70 -5.30 -12.31 17.04
N LEU A 71 -5.19 -11.02 17.34
CA LEU A 71 -3.94 -10.38 17.70
C LEU A 71 -3.77 -10.48 19.21
N LYS A 72 -2.82 -11.31 19.64
CA LYS A 72 -2.44 -11.50 21.04
C LYS A 72 -1.36 -10.49 21.42
N GLY A 73 -1.65 -9.60 22.34
CA GLY A 73 -0.70 -8.58 22.79
C GLY A 73 -0.87 -8.21 24.27
N PRO A 74 0.03 -7.40 24.84
CA PRO A 74 -0.09 -6.94 26.21
C PRO A 74 -1.38 -6.12 26.41
N ALA A 75 -2.01 -6.27 27.57
CA ALA A 75 -3.12 -5.43 27.98
C ALA A 75 -2.63 -4.03 28.38
N GLU A 76 -3.51 -3.04 28.26
CA GLU A 76 -3.23 -1.67 28.71
C GLU A 76 -2.94 -1.68 30.22
N GLY A 77 -1.72 -1.26 30.60
CA GLY A 77 -1.31 -1.17 32.01
C GLY A 77 -0.68 -2.42 32.65
N GLY A 78 -0.28 -3.46 31.91
CA GLY A 78 0.55 -4.50 32.56
C GLY A 78 0.80 -5.83 31.83
N ALA A 79 1.21 -6.81 32.64
CA ALA A 79 1.68 -8.14 32.25
C ALA A 79 0.57 -9.12 31.79
N ALA A 80 -0.70 -8.72 31.84
CA ALA A 80 -1.80 -9.56 31.41
C ALA A 80 -1.87 -9.59 29.86
N GLU A 81 -2.12 -10.77 29.31
CA GLU A 81 -2.34 -10.92 27.86
C GLU A 81 -3.76 -10.47 27.49
N SER A 82 -3.90 -9.89 26.31
CA SER A 82 -5.19 -9.51 25.72
C SER A 82 -5.26 -9.93 24.26
N PHE A 83 -6.49 -10.13 23.79
CA PHE A 83 -6.78 -10.60 22.45
C PHE A 83 -7.69 -9.62 21.75
N LEU A 84 -7.31 -9.19 20.54
CA LEU A 84 -8.12 -8.39 19.64
C LEU A 84 -8.50 -9.23 18.43
N MET A 85 -9.77 -9.25 18.05
CA MET A 85 -10.21 -9.99 16.86
C MET A 85 -9.73 -9.27 15.60
N ILE A 86 -9.07 -9.97 14.67
CA ILE A 86 -8.55 -9.38 13.42
C ILE A 86 -9.64 -9.35 12.35
N ASP A 87 -10.41 -10.44 12.24
CA ASP A 87 -11.50 -10.60 11.28
C ASP A 87 -12.81 -10.89 12.04
N GLY A 88 -13.71 -9.91 12.00
CA GLY A 88 -15.03 -9.93 12.60
C GLY A 88 -16.13 -10.48 11.70
N THR A 89 -15.80 -11.16 10.60
CA THR A 89 -16.80 -11.79 9.73
C THR A 89 -17.72 -12.74 10.51
N SER A 90 -17.20 -13.48 11.51
CA SER A 90 -17.98 -14.36 12.38
C SER A 90 -19.04 -13.65 13.24
N VAL A 91 -18.94 -12.32 13.37
CA VAL A 91 -19.89 -11.47 14.09
C VAL A 91 -20.53 -10.41 13.18
N GLY A 92 -20.38 -10.54 11.85
CA GLY A 92 -20.99 -9.65 10.87
C GLY A 92 -20.33 -8.28 10.73
N LEU A 93 -19.08 -8.10 11.18
CA LEU A 93 -18.36 -6.81 11.15
C LEU A 93 -17.26 -6.73 10.08
N GLY A 94 -16.93 -7.83 9.42
CA GLY A 94 -15.84 -7.89 8.44
C GLY A 94 -14.46 -7.66 9.06
N MET A 95 -13.50 -7.13 8.29
CA MET A 95 -12.13 -6.89 8.77
C MET A 95 -12.09 -5.79 9.85
N LEU A 96 -11.50 -6.13 11.00
CA LEU A 96 -11.42 -5.23 12.16
C LEU A 96 -10.04 -4.57 12.29
N LEU A 97 -8.97 -5.30 11.95
CA LEU A 97 -7.60 -4.84 12.00
C LEU A 97 -6.93 -5.01 10.62
N GLU A 98 -6.08 -4.06 10.23
CA GLU A 98 -5.22 -4.12 9.04
C GLU A 98 -3.76 -4.15 9.46
N LYS A 99 -2.94 -5.04 8.89
CA LYS A 99 -1.53 -5.13 9.25
C LYS A 99 -0.77 -3.88 8.78
N VAL A 100 -0.12 -3.17 9.70
CA VAL A 100 0.74 -2.02 9.40
C VAL A 100 2.05 -2.56 8.83
N GLY A 101 2.39 -2.14 7.61
CA GLY A 101 3.59 -2.61 6.89
C GLY A 101 3.49 -4.02 6.30
N GLY A 102 2.48 -4.81 6.66
CA GLY A 102 2.16 -6.08 6.02
C GLY A 102 1.27 -5.90 4.80
N GLY A 103 1.64 -4.99 3.90
CA GLY A 103 0.99 -4.92 2.59
C GLY A 103 1.05 -6.29 1.95
N GLU A 104 -0.01 -6.69 1.23
CA GLU A 104 0.05 -7.88 0.39
C GLU A 104 1.38 -7.86 -0.38
N VAL A 105 2.14 -8.95 -0.26
CA VAL A 105 3.32 -9.12 -1.11
C VAL A 105 2.76 -9.49 -2.47
N ALA A 106 3.04 -8.67 -3.46
CA ALA A 106 2.67 -8.96 -4.83
C ALA A 106 3.37 -10.26 -5.24
N ALA A 107 2.61 -11.22 -5.74
CA ALA A 107 3.15 -12.42 -6.33
C ALA A 107 3.76 -12.07 -7.70
N GLU A 108 4.61 -12.95 -8.22
CA GLU A 108 5.11 -12.80 -9.59
C GLU A 108 3.92 -12.74 -10.57
N GLY A 109 3.87 -11.68 -11.39
CA GLY A 109 2.77 -11.47 -12.33
C GLY A 109 1.60 -10.65 -11.77
N ASP A 110 1.58 -10.33 -10.48
CA ASP A 110 0.67 -9.30 -9.96
C ASP A 110 1.04 -7.91 -10.50
N TYR A 111 0.10 -6.97 -10.40
CA TYR A 111 0.32 -5.59 -10.80
C TYR A 111 -0.05 -4.62 -9.68
N TYR A 112 0.74 -3.57 -9.51
CA TYR A 112 0.42 -2.43 -8.66
C TYR A 112 -0.47 -1.44 -9.41
N VAL A 113 -1.47 -0.91 -8.72
CA VAL A 113 -2.33 0.17 -9.22
C VAL A 113 -1.57 1.49 -9.16
N MET A 114 -1.20 2.02 -10.31
CA MET A 114 -0.45 3.28 -10.41
C MET A 114 -1.37 4.49 -10.33
N GLN A 115 -2.63 4.32 -10.76
CA GLN A 115 -3.62 5.38 -10.85
C GLN A 115 -5.01 4.86 -10.49
N GLY A 116 -5.84 5.71 -9.88
CA GLY A 116 -7.16 5.32 -9.42
C GLY A 116 -8.11 4.82 -10.52
N PRO A 117 -8.32 5.57 -11.62
CA PRO A 117 -9.19 5.14 -12.71
C PRO A 117 -8.63 3.91 -13.44
N LEU A 118 -9.43 2.86 -13.60
CA LEU A 118 -9.06 1.65 -14.33
C LEU A 118 -10.10 1.31 -15.40
N PHE A 119 -9.64 0.69 -16.49
CA PHE A 119 -10.49 0.24 -17.59
C PHE A 119 -10.40 -1.27 -17.75
N LYS A 120 -11.54 -1.89 -18.05
CA LYS A 120 -11.68 -3.34 -18.15
C LYS A 120 -12.36 -3.76 -19.44
N LYS A 121 -11.87 -4.82 -20.06
CA LYS A 121 -12.62 -5.62 -21.04
C LYS A 121 -13.25 -6.82 -20.33
N PRO A 122 -14.59 -6.93 -20.28
CA PRO A 122 -15.25 -8.02 -19.57
C PRO A 122 -15.17 -9.34 -20.35
N GLY A 123 -15.06 -10.47 -19.63
CA GLY A 123 -14.99 -11.81 -20.24
C GLY A 123 -13.57 -12.29 -20.51
N SER A 124 -13.42 -13.55 -20.91
CA SER A 124 -12.10 -14.15 -21.16
C SER A 124 -11.47 -13.72 -22.48
N ASP A 125 -12.27 -13.28 -23.47
CA ASP A 125 -11.79 -12.85 -24.78
C ASP A 125 -11.33 -11.38 -24.79
N PRO A 126 -10.02 -11.11 -24.93
CA PRO A 126 -9.49 -9.74 -24.97
C PRO A 126 -9.86 -8.99 -26.25
N THR A 127 -10.29 -9.68 -27.31
CA THR A 127 -10.64 -9.05 -28.59
C THR A 127 -12.03 -8.39 -28.56
N SER A 128 -12.80 -8.62 -27.50
CA SER A 128 -14.09 -7.95 -27.31
C SER A 128 -13.95 -6.43 -27.37
N GLY A 129 -14.77 -5.78 -28.20
CA GLY A 129 -14.72 -4.32 -28.39
C GLY A 129 -15.21 -3.51 -27.19
N LYS A 130 -15.91 -4.16 -26.25
CA LYS A 130 -16.50 -3.50 -25.09
C LYS A 130 -15.44 -3.19 -24.03
N VAL A 131 -15.23 -1.92 -23.74
CA VAL A 131 -14.42 -1.45 -22.61
C VAL A 131 -15.33 -0.75 -21.62
N ILE A 132 -15.18 -1.06 -20.34
CA ILE A 132 -15.92 -0.42 -19.24
C ILE A 132 -14.95 0.28 -18.29
N GLY A 133 -15.33 1.45 -17.79
CA GLY A 133 -14.66 2.07 -16.65
C GLY A 133 -15.03 1.32 -15.36
N LEU A 134 -14.03 1.10 -14.50
CA LEU A 134 -14.25 0.58 -13.15
C LEU A 134 -14.36 1.72 -12.15
N LYS A 135 -14.91 1.43 -10.97
CA LYS A 135 -14.77 2.34 -9.82
C LYS A 135 -13.28 2.54 -9.54
N PRO A 136 -12.85 3.78 -9.18
CA PRO A 136 -11.46 4.02 -8.85
C PRO A 136 -10.95 3.04 -7.79
N ARG A 137 -9.81 2.40 -8.05
CA ARG A 137 -9.11 1.56 -7.08
C ARG A 137 -8.13 2.41 -6.27
N LYS A 138 -7.76 1.93 -5.08
CA LYS A 138 -6.76 2.59 -4.24
C LYS A 138 -5.39 2.54 -4.94
N VAL A 139 -4.71 3.66 -5.07
CA VAL A 139 -3.34 3.72 -5.61
C VAL A 139 -2.40 2.92 -4.71
N GLY A 140 -1.46 2.18 -5.32
CA GLY A 140 -0.56 1.24 -4.66
C GLY A 140 -1.20 -0.07 -4.17
N SER A 141 -2.50 -0.28 -4.39
CA SER A 141 -3.10 -1.60 -4.19
C SER A 141 -2.62 -2.60 -5.23
N ILE A 142 -2.72 -3.89 -4.93
CA ILE A 142 -2.34 -4.97 -5.84
C ILE A 142 -3.58 -5.47 -6.56
N VAL A 143 -3.43 -5.74 -7.85
CA VAL A 143 -4.36 -6.51 -8.65
C VAL A 143 -3.76 -7.88 -8.88
N LYS A 144 -4.49 -8.93 -8.47
CA LYS A 144 -4.15 -10.31 -8.76
C LYS A 144 -4.42 -10.62 -10.23
N THR A 145 -3.40 -11.07 -10.94
CA THR A 145 -3.48 -11.34 -12.39
C THR A 145 -2.88 -12.69 -12.72
N THR A 146 -3.19 -13.22 -13.90
CA THR A 146 -2.58 -14.48 -14.39
C THR A 146 -1.19 -14.25 -14.99
N GLY A 147 -0.75 -12.99 -15.11
CA GLY A 147 0.48 -12.58 -15.79
C GLY A 147 0.40 -12.58 -17.33
N LYS A 148 -0.69 -13.10 -17.93
CA LYS A 148 -0.86 -13.04 -19.38
C LYS A 148 -1.19 -11.63 -19.84
N THR A 149 -0.50 -11.18 -20.88
CA THR A 149 -0.72 -9.88 -21.50
C THR A 149 -1.25 -10.01 -22.93
N TRP A 150 -1.92 -8.95 -23.38
CA TRP A 150 -2.41 -8.83 -24.74
C TRP A 150 -2.31 -7.38 -25.20
N THR A 151 -1.77 -7.16 -26.40
CA THR A 151 -1.70 -5.84 -27.02
C THR A 151 -2.89 -5.68 -27.97
N GLY A 152 -3.72 -4.67 -27.71
CA GLY A 152 -4.88 -4.40 -28.52
C GLY A 152 -4.57 -3.73 -29.86
N PRO A 153 -5.55 -3.67 -30.78
CA PRO A 153 -5.37 -3.08 -32.11
C PRO A 153 -4.88 -1.62 -32.11
N SER A 154 -5.24 -0.85 -31.07
CA SER A 154 -4.79 0.54 -30.88
C SER A 154 -3.45 0.67 -30.13
N GLY A 155 -2.74 -0.44 -29.89
CA GLY A 155 -1.45 -0.46 -29.22
C GLY A 155 -1.49 -0.44 -27.68
N GLY A 156 -2.67 -0.46 -27.06
CA GLY A 156 -2.77 -0.55 -25.60
C GLY A 156 -2.46 -1.95 -25.08
N GLU A 157 -1.68 -2.05 -24.00
CA GLU A 157 -1.36 -3.28 -23.29
C GLU A 157 -2.41 -3.60 -22.22
N TRP A 158 -2.81 -4.87 -22.17
CA TRP A 158 -3.81 -5.38 -21.24
C TRP A 158 -3.29 -6.59 -20.49
N VAL A 159 -3.74 -6.79 -19.25
CA VAL A 159 -3.41 -7.95 -18.41
C VAL A 159 -4.67 -8.71 -17.99
N GLU A 160 -4.63 -10.05 -18.05
CA GLU A 160 -5.74 -10.93 -17.67
C GLU A 160 -5.90 -11.03 -16.14
N LEU A 161 -7.10 -10.78 -15.64
CA LEU A 161 -7.45 -10.90 -14.21
C LEU A 161 -7.49 -12.37 -13.76
N ASP A 162 -6.97 -12.63 -12.57
CA ASP A 162 -7.07 -13.96 -11.95
C ASP A 162 -8.43 -14.15 -11.27
N THR A 163 -9.28 -15.01 -11.83
CA THR A 163 -10.61 -15.32 -11.28
C THR A 163 -10.56 -16.10 -9.96
N SER A 164 -9.44 -16.77 -9.65
CA SER A 164 -9.29 -17.51 -8.40
C SER A 164 -9.25 -16.59 -7.18
N SER A 165 -8.88 -15.33 -7.38
CA SER A 165 -8.89 -14.26 -6.37
C SER A 165 -10.28 -13.69 -6.05
N GLY A 166 -11.35 -14.20 -6.69
CA GLY A 166 -12.72 -13.68 -6.55
C GLY A 166 -13.06 -12.52 -7.49
N GLU A 167 -12.12 -12.08 -8.33
CA GLU A 167 -12.35 -11.10 -9.38
C GLU A 167 -13.19 -11.69 -10.53
N LYS A 168 -14.05 -10.86 -11.14
CA LYS A 168 -14.77 -11.29 -12.36
C LYS A 168 -13.79 -11.41 -13.52
N ALA A 169 -13.95 -12.41 -14.37
CA ALA A 169 -13.13 -12.57 -15.58
C ALA A 169 -13.06 -11.29 -16.43
N GLY A 170 -11.89 -11.00 -16.97
CA GLY A 170 -11.65 -9.82 -17.79
C GLY A 170 -10.19 -9.45 -17.90
N TRP A 171 -9.94 -8.39 -18.66
CA TRP A 171 -8.62 -7.84 -18.89
C TRP A 171 -8.58 -6.39 -18.43
N LEU A 172 -7.56 -6.00 -17.68
CA LEU A 172 -7.34 -4.61 -17.30
C LEU A 172 -6.33 -3.93 -18.21
N LEU A 173 -6.58 -2.66 -18.53
CA LEU A 173 -5.61 -1.85 -19.26
C LEU A 173 -4.42 -1.55 -18.36
N VAL A 174 -3.22 -1.92 -18.82
CA VAL A 174 -1.94 -1.57 -18.19
C VAL A 174 -1.55 -0.16 -18.62
N GLU A 175 -1.41 0.05 -19.93
CA GLU A 175 -1.16 1.35 -20.53
C GLU A 175 -1.65 1.39 -21.99
N GLY A 176 -1.95 2.57 -22.52
CA GLY A 176 -2.33 2.69 -23.92
C GLY A 176 -2.98 4.02 -24.29
N PRO A 177 -3.03 4.36 -25.59
CA PRO A 177 -3.63 5.59 -26.07
C PRO A 177 -5.16 5.56 -25.98
N GLY A 178 -5.79 6.74 -26.06
CA GLY A 178 -7.24 6.88 -26.25
C GLY A 178 -8.08 6.94 -24.96
N PHE A 179 -7.46 6.90 -23.79
CA PHE A 179 -8.18 6.93 -22.50
C PHE A 179 -8.13 8.28 -21.79
N ASN A 180 -7.40 9.26 -22.33
CA ASN A 180 -7.13 10.55 -21.68
C ASN A 180 -6.61 10.40 -20.24
N VAL A 181 -5.95 9.28 -19.96
CA VAL A 181 -5.26 9.05 -18.69
C VAL A 181 -3.77 9.01 -18.98
N PRO A 182 -2.98 9.84 -18.30
CA PRO A 182 -1.62 10.01 -18.72
C PRO A 182 -0.70 9.07 -17.92
N GLY A 183 0.19 8.35 -18.62
CA GLY A 183 1.08 7.34 -18.04
C GLY A 183 0.41 5.97 -17.81
N PRO A 184 1.15 4.98 -17.27
CA PRO A 184 0.63 3.64 -17.02
C PRO A 184 -0.38 3.64 -15.88
N LEU A 185 -1.45 2.86 -16.01
CA LEU A 185 -2.47 2.64 -14.98
C LEU A 185 -2.06 1.54 -14.00
N LEU A 186 -1.33 0.55 -14.50
CA LEU A 186 -0.82 -0.58 -13.74
C LEU A 186 0.67 -0.74 -14.01
N GLU A 187 1.42 -1.21 -13.01
CA GLU A 187 2.81 -1.57 -13.16
C GLU A 187 3.03 -2.99 -12.66
N LYS A 188 3.74 -3.81 -13.44
CA LYS A 188 4.00 -5.20 -13.09
C LYS A 188 4.86 -5.27 -11.82
N ALA A 189 4.45 -6.10 -10.87
CA ALA A 189 5.23 -6.37 -9.68
C ALA A 189 6.33 -7.39 -9.96
N GLU A 190 7.53 -7.13 -9.45
CA GLU A 190 8.65 -8.05 -9.53
C GLU A 190 8.79 -8.83 -8.20
N ALA A 191 9.06 -10.13 -8.31
CA ALA A 191 9.22 -10.99 -7.14
C ALA A 191 10.42 -10.53 -6.30
N GLY A 192 10.18 -10.25 -5.02
CA GLY A 192 11.21 -9.78 -4.09
C GLY A 192 11.52 -8.28 -4.20
N GLU A 193 10.85 -7.53 -5.07
CA GLU A 193 10.97 -6.08 -5.10
C GLU A 193 10.32 -5.47 -3.86
N GLN A 194 10.89 -4.35 -3.37
CA GLN A 194 10.26 -3.60 -2.30
C GLN A 194 8.94 -2.99 -2.79
N LYS A 195 7.90 -3.07 -1.96
CA LYS A 195 6.61 -2.44 -2.26
C LYS A 195 6.83 -0.98 -2.68
N PRO A 196 6.26 -0.55 -3.83
CA PRO A 196 6.34 0.83 -4.26
C PRO A 196 5.66 1.75 -3.23
N MET A 197 6.12 2.98 -3.19
CA MET A 197 5.64 4.01 -2.29
C MET A 197 4.45 4.73 -2.92
N VAL A 198 3.40 4.95 -2.14
CA VAL A 198 2.30 5.86 -2.52
C VAL A 198 2.59 7.23 -1.94
N LEU A 199 2.58 8.26 -2.80
CA LEU A 199 2.86 9.65 -2.43
C LEU A 199 1.69 10.55 -2.86
N ARG A 200 1.41 11.58 -2.07
CA ARG A 200 0.40 12.61 -2.40
C ARG A 200 1.10 13.84 -2.96
N LEU A 201 0.86 14.15 -4.24
CA LEU A 201 1.44 15.34 -4.85
C LEU A 201 0.70 16.58 -4.32
N TYR A 202 1.45 17.53 -3.74
CA TYR A 202 0.89 18.75 -3.17
C TYR A 202 1.42 19.98 -3.93
N SER A 203 0.50 20.72 -4.55
CA SER A 203 0.82 21.90 -5.33
C SER A 203 1.02 23.11 -4.42
N MET A 204 2.22 23.69 -4.42
CA MET A 204 2.46 24.98 -3.76
C MET A 204 1.94 26.17 -4.59
N ILE A 205 1.49 25.94 -5.83
CA ILE A 205 0.92 26.96 -6.70
C ILE A 205 -0.55 27.21 -6.32
N THR A 206 -1.28 26.13 -6.08
CA THR A 206 -2.73 26.16 -5.77
C THR A 206 -3.04 25.83 -4.31
N SER A 207 -2.02 25.52 -3.51
CA SER A 207 -2.12 25.11 -2.10
C SER A 207 -3.09 23.94 -1.88
N SER A 208 -3.07 22.97 -2.78
CA SER A 208 -4.01 21.85 -2.79
C SER A 208 -3.34 20.52 -3.15
N ASP A 209 -3.91 19.42 -2.67
CA ASP A 209 -3.56 18.08 -3.15
C ASP A 209 -3.96 17.94 -4.63
N LEU A 210 -3.03 17.46 -5.46
CA LEU A 210 -3.27 17.18 -6.87
C LEU A 210 -3.80 15.76 -7.06
N CYS A 211 -3.00 14.75 -6.69
CA CYS A 211 -3.37 13.34 -6.76
C CYS A 211 -2.41 12.45 -5.97
N GLU A 212 -2.80 11.20 -5.77
CA GLU A 212 -1.89 10.12 -5.35
C GLU A 212 -1.14 9.55 -6.56
N ILE A 213 0.13 9.22 -6.36
CA ILE A 213 0.94 8.45 -7.31
C ILE A 213 1.56 7.25 -6.60
N CYS A 214 1.69 6.13 -7.31
CA CYS A 214 2.50 5.00 -6.87
C CYS A 214 3.84 5.04 -7.61
N ILE A 215 4.95 4.84 -6.92
CA ILE A 215 6.27 4.90 -7.54
C ILE A 215 7.25 3.98 -6.81
N ARG A 216 8.14 3.32 -7.55
CA ARG A 216 9.21 2.49 -6.97
C ARG A 216 10.11 3.34 -6.06
N ARG A 217 10.57 2.75 -4.96
CA ARG A 217 11.51 3.39 -4.01
C ARG A 217 12.86 3.71 -4.65
N SER A 218 13.29 2.87 -5.59
CA SER A 218 14.51 3.07 -6.36
C SER A 218 14.39 4.14 -7.45
N ALA A 219 13.18 4.66 -7.71
CA ALA A 219 12.95 5.62 -8.78
C ALA A 219 13.62 6.98 -8.48
N PRO A 220 14.16 7.65 -9.50
CA PRO A 220 14.72 8.99 -9.34
C PRO A 220 13.62 10.05 -9.18
N ILE A 221 13.92 11.12 -8.45
CA ILE A 221 13.01 12.28 -8.28
C ILE A 221 12.62 12.92 -9.62
N GLY A 222 13.47 12.84 -10.65
CA GLY A 222 13.11 13.25 -12.00
C GLY A 222 11.88 12.52 -12.57
N LEU A 223 11.61 11.27 -12.14
CA LEU A 223 10.38 10.56 -12.49
C LEU A 223 9.16 11.14 -11.75
N VAL A 224 9.29 11.52 -10.48
CA VAL A 224 8.23 12.21 -9.73
C VAL A 224 7.86 13.54 -10.39
N LYS A 225 8.86 14.32 -10.84
CA LYS A 225 8.62 15.57 -11.60
C LYS A 225 7.85 15.34 -12.89
N ARG A 226 8.15 14.25 -13.61
CA ARG A 226 7.37 13.84 -14.79
C ARG A 226 5.94 13.51 -14.42
N TRP A 227 5.69 12.81 -13.31
CA TRP A 227 4.32 12.58 -12.81
C TRP A 227 3.59 13.87 -12.47
N VAL A 228 4.23 14.83 -11.81
CA VAL A 228 3.64 16.16 -11.54
C VAL A 228 3.24 16.82 -12.87
N ALA A 229 4.18 16.96 -13.80
CA ALA A 229 3.94 17.57 -15.11
C ALA A 229 2.81 16.91 -15.90
N LEU A 230 2.71 15.59 -15.76
CA LEU A 230 1.72 14.76 -16.44
C LEU A 230 0.32 14.90 -15.84
N LYS A 231 0.23 15.16 -14.53
CA LYS A 231 -1.01 15.19 -13.75
C LYS A 231 -1.55 16.59 -13.54
N ASP A 232 -0.68 17.57 -13.52
CA ASP A 232 -1.03 18.96 -13.30
C ASP A 232 -1.79 19.49 -14.53
N PRO A 233 -3.00 20.04 -14.37
CA PRO A 233 -3.84 20.48 -15.49
C PRO A 233 -3.24 21.67 -16.27
N HIS A 234 -2.24 22.36 -15.72
CA HIS A 234 -1.59 23.50 -16.36
C HIS A 234 -0.55 23.07 -17.42
N GLY A 235 -0.24 21.77 -17.54
CA GLY A 235 0.69 21.27 -18.55
C GLY A 235 2.14 21.68 -18.28
N LEU A 236 2.56 21.55 -17.02
CA LEU A 236 3.88 21.95 -16.55
C LEU A 236 5.00 21.21 -17.29
N LYS A 237 6.14 21.88 -17.54
CA LYS A 237 7.34 21.19 -18.06
C LYS A 237 8.08 20.50 -16.89
N PRO A 238 8.42 19.20 -16.98
CA PRO A 238 9.12 18.49 -15.90
C PRO A 238 10.42 19.17 -15.43
N ALA A 239 11.18 19.75 -16.36
CA ALA A 239 12.43 20.45 -16.06
C ALA A 239 12.26 21.75 -15.24
N LYS A 240 11.04 22.27 -15.15
CA LYS A 240 10.68 23.48 -14.41
C LYS A 240 9.96 23.17 -13.08
N VAL A 241 9.66 21.89 -12.83
CA VAL A 241 9.12 21.42 -11.55
C VAL A 241 10.26 21.28 -10.54
N LEU A 242 10.06 21.84 -9.36
CA LEU A 242 10.94 21.63 -8.21
C LEU A 242 10.21 20.85 -7.13
N ILE A 243 10.91 19.98 -6.41
CA ILE A 243 10.34 19.21 -5.30
C ILE A 243 11.15 19.53 -4.04
N SER A 244 10.47 19.87 -2.95
CA SER A 244 11.09 20.09 -1.64
C SER A 244 11.09 18.79 -0.83
N ARG A 245 12.13 18.60 -0.01
CA ARG A 245 12.30 17.47 0.93
C ARG A 245 11.23 17.42 2.02
N GLU A 246 10.64 18.56 2.34
CA GLU A 246 9.68 18.74 3.42
C GLU A 246 8.67 19.83 3.06
N MET A 247 7.55 19.84 3.77
CA MET A 247 6.56 20.91 3.62
C MET A 247 7.18 22.25 4.03
N PRO A 248 7.12 23.29 3.17
CA PRO A 248 7.61 24.62 3.51
C PRO A 248 6.96 25.17 4.78
N SER A 249 7.71 25.93 5.58
CA SER A 249 7.14 26.68 6.70
C SER A 249 6.21 27.80 6.22
N GLU A 250 5.40 28.38 7.10
CA GLU A 250 4.55 29.53 6.75
C GLU A 250 5.38 30.73 6.24
N GLU A 251 6.56 30.97 6.82
CA GLU A 251 7.46 32.03 6.36
C GLU A 251 7.99 31.75 4.95
N GLU A 252 8.34 30.49 4.67
CA GLU A 252 8.83 30.05 3.36
C GLU A 252 7.71 30.06 2.30
N HIS A 253 6.48 29.79 2.70
CA HIS A 253 5.30 29.84 1.83
C HIS A 253 4.99 31.27 1.37
N ASN A 254 5.29 32.27 2.19
CA ASN A 254 5.07 33.69 1.89
C ASN A 254 6.24 34.36 1.16
N LEU A 255 7.24 33.60 0.69
CA LEU A 255 8.36 34.17 -0.05
C LEU A 255 7.87 34.82 -1.36
N PRO A 256 8.38 36.01 -1.71
CA PRO A 256 7.91 36.76 -2.88
C PRO A 256 8.28 36.10 -4.22
N SER A 257 9.22 35.15 -4.20
CA SER A 257 9.69 34.43 -5.38
C SER A 257 10.19 33.04 -4.99
N ILE A 258 9.91 32.06 -5.85
CA ILE A 258 10.46 30.71 -5.75
C ILE A 258 11.99 30.69 -5.79
N SER A 259 12.62 31.69 -6.43
CA SER A 259 14.08 31.82 -6.47
C SER A 259 14.70 32.08 -5.08
N SER A 260 13.90 32.51 -4.11
CA SER A 260 14.34 32.74 -2.73
C SER A 260 14.20 31.49 -1.86
N PHE A 261 13.61 30.41 -2.37
CA PHE A 261 13.42 29.18 -1.60
C PHE A 261 14.77 28.49 -1.33
N PRO A 262 15.01 27.96 -0.11
CA PRO A 262 16.31 27.40 0.24
C PRO A 262 16.69 26.21 -0.65
N THR A 263 17.75 26.35 -1.44
CA THR A 263 18.18 25.34 -2.42
C THR A 263 18.55 23.99 -1.80
N HIS A 264 19.04 23.98 -0.55
CA HIS A 264 19.37 22.75 0.18
C HIS A 264 18.13 21.91 0.55
N LYS A 265 16.94 22.52 0.58
CA LYS A 265 15.66 21.82 0.77
C LYS A 265 15.13 21.22 -0.52
N LEU A 266 15.68 21.58 -1.68
CA LEU A 266 15.25 21.04 -2.96
C LEU A 266 15.93 19.69 -3.25
N LEU A 267 15.19 18.81 -3.92
CA LEU A 267 15.67 17.51 -4.39
C LEU A 267 16.15 17.61 -5.84
N ALA A 268 17.35 17.10 -6.11
CA ALA A 268 17.90 16.97 -7.46
C ALA A 268 17.30 15.75 -8.18
N ASP A 269 17.24 15.82 -9.52
CA ASP A 269 16.54 14.82 -10.35
C ASP A 269 17.08 13.40 -10.20
N ASN A 270 18.38 13.25 -9.93
CA ASN A 270 19.06 11.95 -9.82
C ASN A 270 19.01 11.35 -8.41
N VAL A 271 18.50 12.07 -7.40
CA VAL A 271 18.28 11.51 -6.06
C VAL A 271 17.20 10.44 -6.17
N LYS A 272 17.44 9.26 -5.61
CA LYS A 272 16.42 8.21 -5.56
C LYS A 272 15.46 8.49 -4.42
N LEU A 273 14.22 8.05 -4.58
CA LEU A 273 13.19 8.26 -3.56
C LEU A 273 13.53 7.60 -2.21
N GLU A 274 14.19 6.44 -2.22
CA GLU A 274 14.69 5.75 -1.02
C GLU A 274 15.74 6.56 -0.22
N ASP A 275 16.42 7.50 -0.88
CA ASP A 275 17.43 8.39 -0.27
C ASP A 275 16.80 9.70 0.25
N THR A 276 15.47 9.83 0.22
CA THR A 276 14.72 11.01 0.67
C THR A 276 14.03 10.76 2.01
N PRO A 277 13.56 11.80 2.73
CA PRO A 277 12.81 11.60 3.97
C PRO A 277 11.36 11.12 3.74
N PHE A 278 10.89 11.01 2.49
CA PHE A 278 9.51 10.66 2.21
C PHE A 278 9.17 9.22 2.62
N GLN A 279 7.96 9.07 3.14
CA GLN A 279 7.36 7.80 3.55
C GLN A 279 6.04 7.55 2.82
N GLU A 280 5.51 6.33 2.99
CA GLU A 280 4.21 5.95 2.44
C GLU A 280 3.12 6.91 2.93
N GLY A 281 2.42 7.55 1.99
CA GLY A 281 1.32 8.48 2.22
C GLY A 281 1.75 9.92 2.47
N ASP A 282 3.05 10.24 2.46
CA ASP A 282 3.52 11.61 2.64
C ASP A 282 3.07 12.52 1.50
N GLN A 283 2.97 13.81 1.83
CA GLN A 283 2.79 14.86 0.85
C GLN A 283 4.14 15.26 0.26
N VAL A 284 4.17 15.38 -1.06
CA VAL A 284 5.34 15.82 -1.85
C VAL A 284 5.07 17.23 -2.34
N PRO A 285 5.56 18.25 -1.63
CA PRO A 285 5.38 19.64 -2.04
C PRO A 285 6.20 19.92 -3.30
N TYR A 286 5.54 20.42 -4.33
CA TYR A 286 6.19 20.86 -5.56
C TYR A 286 5.90 22.32 -5.88
N PHE A 287 6.89 22.93 -6.53
CA PHE A 287 6.82 24.29 -7.05
C PHE A 287 7.04 24.29 -8.55
N TYR A 288 6.77 25.44 -9.17
CA TYR A 288 7.02 25.67 -10.58
C TYR A 288 7.82 26.95 -10.80
N MET A 289 8.86 26.88 -11.62
CA MET A 289 9.71 28.04 -11.99
C MET A 289 9.56 28.47 -13.46
N GLY A 290 8.55 27.96 -14.17
CA GLY A 290 8.26 28.44 -15.53
C GLY A 290 7.44 29.73 -15.49
N GLU A 291 7.54 30.52 -16.56
CA GLU A 291 6.65 31.67 -16.77
C GLU A 291 5.34 31.18 -17.41
N ALA A 292 4.23 31.86 -17.11
CA ALA A 292 2.93 31.55 -17.72
C ALA A 292 2.94 31.66 -19.26
N SER A 293 3.86 32.45 -19.81
CA SER A 293 4.12 32.61 -21.25
C SER A 293 4.78 31.40 -21.89
N ASP A 294 5.63 30.67 -21.15
CA ASP A 294 6.44 29.58 -21.69
C ASP A 294 5.68 28.25 -21.72
N ASP A 295 4.64 28.12 -20.90
CA ASP A 295 4.13 26.83 -20.42
C ASP A 295 2.60 26.84 -20.24
N GLY A 296 1.84 26.71 -21.33
CA GLY A 296 0.40 26.42 -21.26
C GLY A 296 -0.49 27.53 -20.69
N SER A 297 -1.81 27.41 -20.89
CA SER A 297 -2.77 28.44 -20.46
C SER A 297 -3.15 28.26 -18.98
N PHE A 298 -2.68 29.14 -18.10
CA PHE A 298 -3.08 29.19 -16.68
C PHE A 298 -4.49 29.80 -16.45
N ASN A 299 -5.17 30.26 -17.50
CA ASN A 299 -6.47 30.95 -17.44
C ASN A 299 -7.65 30.07 -17.90
N LYS A 300 -7.73 28.80 -17.50
CA LYS A 300 -8.90 27.95 -17.79
C LYS A 300 -9.80 27.76 -16.59
#